data_AF-A0A946FU84-F1
#
_entry.id   AF-A0A946FU84-F1
#
_cell.length_a   1.000
_cell.length_b   1.000
_cell.length_c   1.000
_cell.angle_alpha   90.00
_cell.angle_beta   90.00
_cell.angle_gamma   90.00
#
_symmetry.space_group_name_H-M   'P 1'
#
loop_
_entity.id
_entity.type
_entity.pdbx_description
1 polymer ?
#
loop_
_entity_poly.entity_id
_entity_poly.type
_entity_poly.pdbx_seq_one_letter_code
_entity_poly.pdbx_strand_id
1 'polypeptide(L)'
;MRYSIIIISLSFCWSLILLGLGVALNWVTISPEYDVLFNMGSLFFRHLRSSIIPFSILLILYMVFILKMRIKISAPDAKLSEVTFLDRLLNVIISAFFGVGIIWTAIGMETALMHALDGMTNPEGLSSNVSALGLLDKLVNGGLLLALSTTVFGGACGYLLRIFKIIYIGRKWDQMLLEEGTQNEAV
;
A
#
# COMPACT_ATOMS: atom_id res chain seq x y z
N MET A 1 -7.94 14.62 -22.19
CA MET A 1 -6.46 14.54 -22.13
C MET A 1 -5.83 15.73 -21.38
N ARG A 2 -6.19 16.98 -21.70
CA ARG A 2 -5.67 18.21 -21.04
C ARG A 2 -5.88 18.24 -19.52
N TYR A 3 -7.07 17.86 -19.04
CA TYR A 3 -7.38 17.84 -17.60
C TYR A 3 -6.63 16.75 -16.82
N SER A 4 -6.42 15.57 -17.42
CA SER A 4 -5.61 14.52 -16.78
C SER A 4 -4.16 14.95 -16.57
N ILE A 5 -3.58 15.71 -17.51
CA ILE A 5 -2.22 16.26 -17.39
C ILE A 5 -2.15 17.30 -16.26
N ILE A 6 -3.16 18.16 -16.15
CA ILE A 6 -3.24 19.17 -15.08
C ILE A 6 -3.36 18.50 -13.70
N ILE A 7 -4.20 17.47 -13.56
CA ILE A 7 -4.39 16.75 -12.29
C ILE A 7 -3.11 16.02 -11.86
N ILE A 8 -2.41 15.39 -12.80
CA ILE A 8 -1.12 14.73 -12.53
C ILE A 8 -0.07 15.77 -12.12
N SER A 9 0.02 16.90 -12.85
CA SER A 9 0.96 17.97 -12.53
C SER A 9 0.68 18.62 -11.18
N LEU A 10 -0.60 18.79 -10.82
CA LEU A 10 -1.02 19.37 -9.55
C LEU A 10 -0.78 18.40 -8.38
N SER A 11 -0.99 17.10 -8.58
CA SER A 11 -0.66 16.07 -7.58
C SER A 11 0.85 15.95 -7.37
N PHE A 12 1.63 16.08 -8.44
CA PHE A 12 3.09 16.08 -8.37
C PHE A 12 3.60 17.32 -7.62
N CYS A 13 3.03 18.49 -7.91
CA CYS A 13 3.33 19.75 -7.22
C CYS A 13 3.00 19.68 -5.72
N TRP A 14 1.82 19.17 -5.35
CA TRP A 14 1.45 18.95 -3.95
C TRP A 14 2.37 17.98 -3.23
N SER A 15 2.79 16.90 -3.90
CA SER A 15 3.75 15.94 -3.34
C SER A 15 5.11 16.58 -3.10
N LEU A 16 5.58 17.43 -4.03
CA LEU A 16 6.83 18.18 -3.92
C LEU A 16 6.80 19.21 -2.78
N ILE A 17 5.66 19.91 -2.63
CA ILE A 17 5.45 20.87 -1.54
C ILE A 17 5.46 20.16 -0.19
N LEU A 18 4.75 19.04 -0.06
CA LEU A 18 4.71 18.25 1.18
C LEU A 18 6.08 17.65 1.53
N LEU A 19 6.81 17.16 0.53
CA LEU A 19 8.17 16.62 0.73
C LEU A 19 9.15 17.74 1.11
N GLY A 20 9.06 18.91 0.47
CA GLY A 20 9.84 20.09 0.82
C GLY A 20 9.54 20.62 2.23
N LEU A 21 8.26 20.64 2.63
CA LEU A 21 7.83 20.98 3.99
C LEU A 21 8.33 19.96 5.02
N GLY A 22 8.28 18.67 4.68
CA GLY A 22 8.78 17.59 5.54
C GLY A 22 10.29 17.69 5.79
N VAL A 23 11.06 18.07 4.78
CA VAL A 23 12.50 18.33 4.91
C VAL A 23 12.76 19.61 5.70
N ALA A 24 12.03 20.70 5.43
CA ALA A 24 12.19 21.99 6.12
C ALA A 24 11.84 21.93 7.62
N LEU A 25 10.86 21.10 7.99
CA LEU A 25 10.46 20.88 9.39
C LEU A 25 11.33 19.83 10.11
N ASN A 26 12.39 19.31 9.48
CA ASN A 26 13.24 18.24 10.00
C ASN A 26 12.49 16.93 10.33
N TRP A 27 11.31 16.72 9.73
CA TRP A 27 10.55 15.47 9.83
C TRP A 27 11.07 14.39 8.89
N VAL A 28 11.75 14.77 7.81
CA VAL A 28 12.31 13.86 6.80
C VAL A 28 13.78 14.23 6.58
N THR A 29 14.69 13.38 7.04
CA THR A 29 16.13 13.48 6.73
C THR A 29 16.42 12.64 5.50
N ILE A 30 16.72 13.30 4.37
CA ILE A 30 17.19 12.61 3.17
C ILE A 30 18.67 12.34 3.37
N SER A 31 19.00 11.19 3.97
CA SER A 31 20.37 10.70 4.05
C SER A 31 20.71 10.03 2.71
N PRO A 32 21.68 10.53 1.93
CA PRO A 32 22.06 9.93 0.68
C PRO A 32 22.97 8.75 0.98
N GLU A 33 22.39 7.63 1.38
CA GLU A 33 23.11 6.38 1.54
C GLU A 33 23.01 5.63 0.20
N TYR A 34 24.05 5.78 -0.61
CA TYR A 34 24.11 5.33 -2.01
C TYR A 34 23.98 3.81 -2.20
N ASP A 35 24.04 3.02 -1.12
CA ASP A 35 23.83 1.56 -1.11
C ASP A 35 22.34 1.13 -1.08
N VAL A 36 21.42 2.05 -0.75
CA VAL A 36 19.99 1.71 -0.58
C VAL A 36 19.32 1.35 -1.90
N LEU A 37 19.75 1.94 -3.02
CA LEU A 37 19.12 1.75 -4.33
C LEU A 37 19.31 0.34 -4.92
N PHE A 38 20.45 -0.31 -4.65
CA PHE A 38 20.69 -1.69 -5.12
C PHE A 38 20.14 -2.76 -4.15
N ASN A 39 19.89 -2.39 -2.89
CA ASN A 39 19.45 -3.30 -1.84
C ASN A 39 17.99 -3.11 -1.41
N MET A 40 17.19 -2.27 -2.08
CA MET A 40 15.77 -2.10 -1.73
C MET A 40 15.03 -3.44 -1.72
N GLY A 41 15.30 -4.32 -2.69
CA GLY A 41 14.70 -5.65 -2.74
C GLY A 41 15.03 -6.50 -1.50
N SER A 42 16.28 -6.53 -1.06
CA SER A 42 16.69 -7.34 0.09
C SER A 42 16.23 -6.73 1.43
N LEU A 43 16.14 -5.40 1.52
CA LEU A 43 15.55 -4.70 2.66
C LEU A 43 14.06 -4.96 2.79
N PHE A 44 13.29 -4.90 1.69
CA PHE A 44 11.87 -5.29 1.69
C PHE A 44 11.71 -6.76 2.11
N PHE A 45 12.51 -7.67 1.57
CA PHE A 45 12.42 -9.09 1.94
C PHE A 45 12.83 -9.38 3.40
N ARG A 46 13.84 -8.67 3.95
CA ARG A 46 14.20 -8.78 5.38
C ARG A 46 13.12 -8.21 6.30
N HIS A 47 12.40 -7.18 5.85
CA HIS A 47 11.44 -6.45 6.69
C HIS A 47 9.97 -6.82 6.48
N LEU A 48 9.61 -7.64 5.49
CA LEU A 48 8.21 -8.06 5.30
C LEU A 48 7.82 -9.36 5.99
N ARG A 49 8.80 -10.20 6.40
CA ARG A 49 8.59 -11.52 7.04
C ARG A 49 7.29 -12.21 6.56
N SER A 50 6.38 -12.56 7.47
CA SER A 50 5.15 -13.31 7.19
C SER A 50 4.04 -12.49 6.47
N SER A 51 4.16 -11.16 6.44
CA SER A 51 3.21 -10.25 5.76
C SER A 51 3.23 -10.38 4.23
N ILE A 52 4.30 -10.94 3.68
CA ILE A 52 4.44 -11.11 2.23
C ILE A 52 3.36 -12.05 1.65
N ILE A 53 2.87 -12.99 2.44
CA ILE A 53 1.87 -13.98 2.03
C ILE A 53 0.53 -13.30 1.71
N PRO A 54 -0.11 -12.54 2.64
CA PRO A 54 -1.38 -11.88 2.34
C PRO A 54 -1.24 -10.83 1.24
N PHE A 55 -0.14 -10.07 1.19
CA PHE A 55 0.09 -9.13 0.09
C PHE A 55 0.22 -9.81 -1.27
N SER A 56 0.93 -10.95 -1.35
CA SER A 56 1.07 -11.70 -2.59
C SER A 56 -0.26 -12.28 -3.06
N ILE A 57 -1.07 -12.81 -2.14
CA ILE A 57 -2.41 -13.33 -2.46
C ILE A 57 -3.29 -12.20 -3.01
N LEU A 58 -3.33 -11.05 -2.34
CA LEU A 58 -4.09 -9.89 -2.81
C LEU A 58 -3.59 -9.38 -4.17
N LEU A 59 -2.29 -9.43 -4.43
CA LEU A 59 -1.69 -9.00 -5.70
C LEU A 59 -2.06 -9.94 -6.85
N ILE A 60 -2.00 -11.25 -6.61
CA ILE A 60 -2.46 -12.25 -7.59
C ILE A 60 -3.95 -12.08 -7.86
N LEU A 61 -4.75 -11.89 -6.81
CA LEU A 61 -6.19 -11.68 -6.94
C LEU A 61 -6.49 -10.42 -7.77
N TYR A 62 -5.81 -9.31 -7.49
CA TYR A 62 -5.89 -8.08 -8.27
C TYR A 62 -5.57 -8.32 -9.74
N MET A 63 -4.46 -9.01 -10.04
CA MET A 63 -4.06 -9.33 -11.41
C MET A 63 -5.11 -10.18 -12.14
N VAL A 64 -5.68 -11.19 -11.47
CA VAL A 64 -6.74 -12.02 -12.05
C VAL A 64 -7.99 -11.19 -12.33
N PHE A 65 -8.40 -10.31 -11.42
CA PHE A 65 -9.60 -9.50 -11.60
C PHE A 65 -9.44 -8.41 -12.67
N ILE A 66 -8.27 -7.77 -12.76
CA ILE A 66 -8.02 -6.76 -13.80
C ILE A 66 -7.96 -7.39 -15.19
N LEU A 67 -7.38 -8.59 -15.31
CA LEU A 67 -7.38 -9.38 -16.55
C LEU A 67 -8.81 -9.80 -16.93
N LYS A 68 -9.58 -10.33 -15.97
CA LYS A 68 -11.00 -10.68 -16.19
C LYS A 68 -11.81 -9.47 -16.64
N MET A 69 -11.64 -8.31 -16.01
CA MET A 69 -12.33 -7.07 -16.38
C MET A 69 -11.97 -6.63 -17.79
N ARG A 70 -10.68 -6.71 -18.16
CA ARG A 70 -10.21 -6.35 -19.51
C ARG A 70 -10.81 -7.24 -20.60
N ILE A 71 -10.83 -8.55 -20.38
CA ILE A 71 -11.43 -9.51 -21.31
C ILE A 71 -12.91 -9.21 -21.46
N LYS A 72 -13.61 -8.99 -20.33
CA LYS A 72 -15.05 -8.76 -20.31
C LYS A 72 -15.48 -7.47 -20.98
N ILE A 73 -14.74 -6.38 -20.76
CA ILE A 73 -14.96 -5.10 -21.46
C ILE A 73 -14.71 -5.19 -22.97
N SER A 74 -13.89 -6.15 -23.41
CA SER A 74 -13.60 -6.33 -24.84
C SER A 74 -14.59 -7.27 -25.53
N ALA A 75 -15.53 -7.85 -24.79
CA ALA A 75 -16.54 -8.74 -25.34
C ALA A 75 -17.71 -7.91 -25.93
N PRO A 76 -18.30 -8.31 -27.08
CA PRO A 76 -19.40 -7.59 -27.72
C PRO A 76 -20.66 -7.47 -26.84
N ASP A 77 -20.92 -8.45 -25.96
CA ASP A 77 -22.10 -8.51 -25.09
C ASP A 77 -21.82 -8.10 -23.63
N ALA A 78 -20.84 -7.21 -23.42
CA ALA A 78 -20.44 -6.79 -22.08
C ALA A 78 -21.59 -6.05 -21.37
N LYS A 79 -22.23 -6.70 -20.39
CA LYS A 79 -23.24 -6.06 -19.54
C LYS A 79 -22.59 -5.08 -18.56
N LEU A 80 -23.05 -3.82 -18.50
CA LEU A 80 -22.49 -2.82 -17.58
C LEU A 80 -22.56 -3.28 -16.12
N SER A 81 -23.63 -3.97 -15.72
CA SER A 81 -23.80 -4.49 -14.35
C SER A 81 -22.66 -5.42 -13.92
N GLU A 82 -22.18 -6.28 -14.83
CA GLU A 82 -21.11 -7.24 -14.55
C GLU A 82 -19.74 -6.55 -14.48
N VAL A 83 -19.50 -5.57 -15.34
CA VAL A 83 -18.27 -4.78 -15.31
C VAL A 83 -18.24 -3.87 -14.06
N THR A 84 -19.39 -3.31 -13.65
CA THR A 84 -19.56 -2.55 -12.40
C THR A 84 -19.25 -3.42 -11.17
N PHE A 85 -19.71 -4.67 -11.18
CA PHE A 85 -19.40 -5.61 -10.09
C PHE A 85 -17.89 -5.88 -9.99
N LEU A 86 -17.21 -6.09 -11.13
CA LEU A 86 -15.75 -6.26 -11.15
C LEU A 86 -15.01 -4.99 -10.69
N ASP A 87 -15.50 -3.81 -11.06
CA ASP A 87 -14.94 -2.52 -10.60
C ASP A 87 -14.97 -2.40 -9.08
N ARG A 88 -16.14 -2.69 -8.48
CA ARG A 88 -16.34 -2.70 -7.02
C ARG A 88 -15.43 -3.71 -6.35
N LEU A 89 -15.31 -4.92 -6.90
CA LEU A 89 -14.46 -5.96 -6.33
C LEU A 89 -12.97 -5.59 -6.38
N LEU A 90 -12.51 -4.97 -7.48
CA LEU A 90 -11.16 -4.41 -7.57
C LEU A 90 -10.93 -3.31 -6.51
N ASN A 91 -11.90 -2.43 -6.29
CA ASN A 91 -11.80 -1.40 -5.24
C ASN A 91 -11.71 -2.01 -3.84
N VAL A 92 -12.47 -3.08 -3.56
CA VAL A 92 -12.39 -3.81 -2.30
C VAL A 92 -11.01 -4.46 -2.12
N ILE A 93 -10.45 -5.09 -3.17
CA ILE A 93 -9.11 -5.67 -3.12
C ILE A 93 -8.05 -4.59 -2.87
N ILE A 94 -8.13 -3.46 -3.57
CA ILE A 94 -7.24 -2.31 -3.35
C ILE A 94 -7.35 -1.82 -1.90
N SER A 95 -8.56 -1.68 -1.35
CA SER A 95 -8.78 -1.30 0.04
C SER A 95 -8.23 -2.34 1.03
N ALA A 96 -8.30 -3.62 0.68
CA ALA A 96 -7.76 -4.70 1.51
C ALA A 96 -6.22 -4.63 1.64
N PHE A 97 -5.49 -4.11 0.64
CA PHE A 97 -4.05 -3.85 0.79
C PHE A 97 -3.74 -2.88 1.94
N PHE A 98 -4.55 -1.82 2.09
CA PHE A 98 -4.43 -0.91 3.23
C PHE A 98 -4.77 -1.62 4.55
N GLY A 99 -5.86 -2.38 4.56
CA GLY A 99 -6.30 -3.13 5.75
C GLY A 99 -5.26 -4.14 6.24
N VAL A 100 -4.65 -4.91 5.33
CA VAL A 100 -3.58 -5.85 5.68
C VAL A 100 -2.37 -5.13 6.27
N GLY A 101 -1.96 -4.00 5.69
CA GLY A 101 -0.86 -3.19 6.24
C GLY A 101 -1.12 -2.74 7.68
N ILE A 102 -2.33 -2.25 7.97
CA ILE A 102 -2.73 -1.79 9.30
C ILE A 102 -2.75 -2.95 10.30
N ILE A 103 -3.37 -4.09 9.94
CA ILE A 103 -3.48 -5.26 10.82
C ILE A 103 -2.09 -5.81 11.13
N TRP A 104 -1.22 -5.94 10.12
CA TRP A 104 0.13 -6.45 10.33
C TRP A 104 0.99 -5.52 11.19
N THR A 105 0.70 -4.22 11.12
CA THR A 105 1.34 -3.22 11.98
C THR A 105 0.91 -3.38 13.43
N ALA A 106 -0.38 -3.60 13.69
CA ALA A 106 -0.87 -3.89 15.04
C ALA A 106 -0.19 -5.15 15.63
N ILE A 107 -0.12 -6.23 14.85
CA ILE A 107 0.56 -7.47 15.25
C ILE A 107 2.07 -7.24 15.47
N GLY A 108 2.72 -6.48 14.60
CA GLY A 108 4.14 -6.15 14.70
C GLY A 108 4.47 -5.32 15.96
N MET A 109 3.61 -4.37 16.31
CA MET A 109 3.76 -3.58 17.55
C MET A 109 3.48 -4.42 18.80
N GLU A 110 2.44 -5.27 18.78
CA GLU A 110 2.12 -6.19 19.87
C GLU A 110 3.28 -7.16 20.15
N THR A 111 3.79 -7.79 19.09
CA THR A 111 4.91 -8.74 19.22
C THR A 111 6.19 -8.06 19.69
N ALA A 112 6.49 -6.85 19.20
CA ALA A 112 7.62 -6.07 19.69
C ALA A 112 7.49 -5.74 21.19
N LEU A 113 6.30 -5.36 21.63
CA LEU A 113 6.03 -5.06 23.04
C LEU A 113 6.20 -6.30 23.92
N MET A 114 5.66 -7.45 23.50
CA MET A 114 5.81 -8.72 24.23
C MET A 114 7.27 -9.16 24.34
N HIS A 115 8.06 -9.06 23.26
CA HIS A 115 9.49 -9.40 23.30
C HIS A 115 10.29 -8.45 24.21
N ALA A 116 9.93 -7.16 24.22
CA ALA A 116 10.55 -6.19 25.10
C ALA A 116 10.21 -6.46 26.58
N LEU A 117 8.98 -6.91 26.88
CA LEU A 117 8.51 -7.26 28.22
C LEU A 117 9.10 -8.58 28.72
N ASP A 118 9.13 -9.64 27.91
CA ASP A 118 9.72 -10.94 28.28
C ASP A 118 11.21 -10.83 28.62
N GLY A 119 11.90 -9.87 28.00
CA GLY A 119 13.27 -9.52 28.34
C GLY A 119 13.44 -8.84 29.71
N MET A 120 12.35 -8.40 30.36
CA MET A 120 12.33 -7.84 31.72
C MET A 120 11.90 -8.87 32.78
N THR A 121 11.12 -9.89 32.40
CA THR A 121 10.58 -10.90 33.33
C THR A 121 11.54 -12.06 33.60
N ASN A 122 12.57 -12.26 32.75
CA ASN A 122 13.56 -13.33 32.93
C ASN A 122 14.65 -12.93 33.96
N PRO A 123 14.80 -13.67 35.09
CA PRO A 123 15.69 -13.26 36.21
C PRO A 123 17.19 -13.48 35.97
N GLU A 124 17.58 -14.24 34.94
CA GLU A 124 19.00 -14.58 34.70
C GLU A 124 19.81 -13.45 34.04
N GLY A 125 19.13 -12.36 33.65
CA GLY A 125 19.72 -11.16 33.06
C GLY A 125 19.68 -9.93 33.96
N LEU A 126 19.56 -10.10 35.28
CA LEU A 126 19.58 -9.05 36.32
C LEU A 126 20.96 -8.36 36.44
N SER A 127 21.51 -7.91 35.32
CA SER A 127 22.39 -6.75 35.31
C SER A 127 21.50 -5.52 35.40
N SER A 128 21.34 -5.05 36.63
CA SER A 128 20.92 -3.71 37.04
C SER A 128 20.99 -2.65 35.93
N ASN A 129 19.86 -1.98 35.68
CA ASN A 129 19.65 -0.84 34.77
C ASN A 129 19.37 -1.21 33.30
N VAL A 130 18.23 -1.84 33.01
CA VAL A 130 17.60 -1.65 31.70
C VAL A 130 17.20 -0.17 31.60
N SER A 131 18.08 0.65 31.05
CA SER A 131 17.80 2.05 30.74
C SER A 131 16.60 2.11 29.79
N ALA A 132 15.77 3.15 29.91
CA ALA A 132 14.64 3.38 28.99
C ALA A 132 15.06 3.32 27.51
N LEU A 133 16.32 3.70 27.21
CA LEU A 133 16.92 3.57 25.88
C LEU A 133 17.12 2.12 25.42
N GLY A 134 17.49 1.21 26.33
CA GLY A 134 17.65 -0.21 26.00
C GLY A 134 16.31 -0.91 25.78
N LEU A 135 15.24 -0.47 26.45
CA LEU A 135 13.89 -0.92 26.15
C LEU A 135 13.43 -0.42 24.78
N LEU A 136 13.70 0.85 24.47
CA LEU A 136 13.39 1.44 23.18
C LEU A 136 14.09 0.70 22.03
N ASP A 137 15.37 0.39 22.20
CA ASP A 137 16.15 -0.35 21.20
C ASP A 137 15.59 -1.76 20.95
N LYS A 138 15.17 -2.46 22.02
CA LYS A 138 14.48 -3.75 21.90
C LYS A 138 13.11 -3.64 21.22
N LEU A 139 12.34 -2.57 21.44
CA LEU A 139 11.06 -2.34 20.76
C LEU A 139 11.27 -2.02 19.26
N VAL A 140 12.23 -1.15 18.96
CA VAL A 140 12.59 -0.74 17.60
C VAL A 140 13.07 -1.94 16.78
N ASN A 141 14.02 -2.71 17.32
CA ASN A 141 14.57 -3.92 16.69
C ASN A 141 13.61 -5.12 16.79
N GLY A 142 12.69 -5.12 17.75
CA GLY A 142 11.75 -6.22 18.03
C GLY A 142 10.56 -6.28 17.09
N GLY A 143 10.33 -5.26 16.26
CA GLY A 143 9.27 -5.30 15.26
C GLY A 143 8.58 -3.98 14.96
N LEU A 144 8.88 -2.89 15.68
CA LEU A 144 8.25 -1.58 15.42
C LEU A 144 8.58 -1.06 14.00
N LEU A 145 9.85 -1.10 13.59
CA LEU A 145 10.24 -0.66 12.24
C LEU A 145 9.65 -1.56 11.15
N LEU A 146 9.58 -2.86 11.44
CA LEU A 146 8.92 -3.86 10.59
C LEU A 146 7.45 -3.50 10.37
N ALA A 147 6.75 -3.23 11.47
CA ALA A 147 5.34 -2.85 11.49
C ALA A 147 5.11 -1.59 10.64
N LEU A 148 5.87 -0.51 10.89
CA LEU A 148 5.77 0.73 10.12
C LEU A 148 6.02 0.51 8.63
N SER A 149 7.02 -0.30 8.27
CA SER A 149 7.31 -0.63 6.87
C SER A 149 6.12 -1.32 6.19
N THR A 150 5.42 -2.24 6.87
CA THR A 150 4.25 -2.93 6.28
C THR A 150 3.06 -2.02 6.04
N THR A 151 2.81 -1.02 6.91
CA THR A 151 1.77 0.01 6.64
C THR A 151 2.14 0.88 5.46
N VAL A 152 3.38 1.38 5.42
CA VAL A 152 3.85 2.22 4.31
C VAL A 152 3.79 1.45 3.00
N PHE A 153 4.22 0.20 2.99
CA PHE A 153 4.17 -0.66 1.82
C PHE A 153 2.73 -0.94 1.37
N GLY A 154 1.83 -1.31 2.29
CA GLY A 154 0.42 -1.53 1.98
C GLY A 154 -0.26 -0.28 1.42
N GLY A 155 0.04 0.89 2.01
CA GLY A 155 -0.45 2.18 1.54
C GLY A 155 0.06 2.54 0.13
N ALA A 156 1.37 2.52 -0.05
CA ALA A 156 2.00 2.84 -1.34
C ALA A 156 1.52 1.89 -2.45
N CYS A 157 1.50 0.59 -2.19
CA CYS A 157 1.02 -0.41 -3.14
C CYS A 157 -0.47 -0.21 -3.47
N GLY A 158 -1.32 0.03 -2.46
CA GLY A 158 -2.74 0.29 -2.67
C GLY A 158 -3.00 1.52 -3.57
N TYR A 159 -2.26 2.61 -3.36
CA TYR A 159 -2.36 3.80 -4.23
C TYR A 159 -1.86 3.53 -5.65
N LEU A 160 -0.72 2.84 -5.79
CA LEU A 160 -0.17 2.46 -7.10
C LEU A 160 -1.15 1.59 -7.89
N LEU A 161 -1.78 0.59 -7.26
CA LEU A 161 -2.78 -0.27 -7.89
C LEU A 161 -4.05 0.50 -8.27
N ARG A 162 -4.44 1.52 -7.50
CA ARG A 162 -5.55 2.41 -7.85
C ARG A 162 -5.23 3.22 -9.12
N ILE A 163 -4.05 3.81 -9.18
CA ILE A 163 -3.59 4.56 -10.36
C ILE A 163 -3.49 3.63 -11.57
N PHE A 164 -2.92 2.43 -11.40
CA PHE A 164 -2.79 1.44 -12.45
C PHE A 164 -4.15 1.04 -13.02
N LYS A 165 -5.15 0.79 -12.17
CA LYS A 165 -6.54 0.52 -12.58
C LYS A 165 -7.10 1.64 -13.47
N ILE A 166 -6.95 2.90 -13.04
CA ILE A 166 -7.48 4.07 -13.77
C ILE A 166 -6.83 4.16 -15.16
N ILE A 167 -5.51 4.01 -15.24
CA ILE A 167 -4.78 4.09 -16.51
C ILE A 167 -5.17 2.94 -17.45
N TYR A 168 -5.33 1.73 -16.90
CA TYR A 168 -5.53 0.53 -17.70
C TYR A 168 -6.98 0.32 -18.17
N ILE A 169 -7.96 0.72 -17.37
CA ILE A 169 -9.38 0.46 -17.61
C ILE A 169 -10.19 1.74 -17.88
N GLY A 170 -9.79 2.88 -17.30
CA GLY A 170 -10.62 4.08 -17.21
C GLY A 170 -11.19 4.55 -18.55
N ARG A 171 -10.39 4.52 -19.63
CA ARG A 171 -10.86 4.98 -20.95
C ARG A 171 -11.98 4.12 -21.55
N LYS A 172 -11.90 2.79 -21.41
CA LYS A 172 -12.92 1.89 -21.96
C LYS A 172 -14.19 1.87 -21.09
N TRP A 173 -13.99 2.03 -19.79
CA TRP A 173 -15.09 2.15 -18.83
C TRP A 173 -15.95 3.39 -19.08
N ASP A 174 -15.32 4.56 -19.27
CA ASP A 174 -16.04 5.80 -19.57
C ASP A 174 -16.82 5.73 -20.88
N GLN A 175 -16.28 5.01 -21.88
CA GLN A 175 -16.97 4.81 -23.16
C GLN A 175 -18.24 3.96 -23.00
N MET A 176 -18.17 2.85 -22.25
CA MET A 176 -19.35 2.00 -21.99
C MET A 176 -20.46 2.73 -21.22
N LEU A 177 -20.08 3.56 -20.25
CA LEU A 177 -21.04 4.39 -19.50
C LEU A 177 -21.79 5.38 -20.39
N LEU A 178 -21.10 5.98 -21.36
CA LEU A 178 -21.70 6.93 -22.29
C LEU A 178 -22.65 6.24 -23.28
N GLU A 179 -22.28 5.06 -23.80
CA GLU A 179 -23.10 4.29 -24.73
C GLU A 179 -24.43 3.85 -24.10
N GLU A 180 -24.41 3.33 -22.86
CA GLU A 180 -25.63 2.96 -22.15
C GLU A 180 -26.50 4.18 -21.79
N GLY A 181 -25.88 5.32 -21.44
CA GLY A 181 -26.58 6.58 -21.21
C GLY A 181 -27.35 7.05 -22.45
N THR A 182 -26.73 6.99 -23.63
CA THR A 182 -27.39 7.35 -24.89
C THR A 182 -28.49 6.37 -25.32
N GLN A 183 -28.38 5.08 -24.98
CA GLN A 183 -29.44 4.10 -25.26
C GLN A 183 -30.68 4.35 -24.39
N ASN A 184 -30.51 4.73 -23.12
CA ASN A 184 -31.63 5.00 -22.22
C ASN A 184 -32.38 6.30 -22.54
N GLU A 185 -31.74 7.28 -23.20
CA GLU A 185 -32.41 8.52 -23.66
C GLU A 185 -33.16 8.34 -25.00
N ALA A 186 -32.86 7.28 -25.75
CA ALA A 186 -33.46 6.99 -27.06
C ALA A 186 -34.71 6.08 -27.00
N VAL A 187 -35.09 5.63 -25.80
CA VAL A 187 -36.26 4.78 -25.51
C VAL A 187 -37.28 5.57 -24.71
#